data_AF-A0A0V0QY58-F1
#
_entry.id   AF-A0A0V0QY58-F1
#
_cell.length_a   1.000
_cell.length_b   1.000
_cell.length_c   1.000
_cell.angle_alpha   90.00
_cell.angle_beta   90.00
_cell.angle_gamma   90.00
#
_symmetry.space_group_name_H-M   'P 1'
#
loop_
_entity.id
_entity.type
_entity.pdbx_description
1 polymer ?
#
loop_
_entity_poly.entity_id
_entity_poly.type
_entity_poly.pdbx_seq_one_letter_code
_entity_poly.pdbx_strand_id
1 'polypeptide(L)'
;MSEQKSLGVYNHYIDLVELTEFYKNICMIGLGKLMKIAVIKFSDCQSPSDAFSMLLDQNLLPLYENIMRETDLGEAYFPWENKTKQNQKEITQQSEKALFLFLKEYDICPALVTKSTAYLLFNDLLEIEVQELIQGQNQQNLEELLGEKNIGQKFTFQKFQVYLMKISAICYETLYQQIQEDCQYVQHNDANNRKNNQQNLSALQEKSESQNLTKFAKDFGIFPEIVAKSKLFKIFSTLASIYKSTDVNKLENKKSVIMNKNKQKQDQNNKDVIDQHLFVEALVLCALEIPFEKEQEPSNVEKICYLMERMNQSDGTKIVQKQNGQNRNSSYNMDLLHQLRKQYPQIFYNNLGRQNQCQFNINV
;
A
#
# COMPACT_ATOMS: atom_id res chain seq x y z
N MET A 1 4.67 38.83 -41.70
CA MET A 1 3.38 38.17 -41.95
C MET A 1 3.65 36.75 -42.42
N SER A 2 3.56 35.78 -41.50
CA SER A 2 3.23 34.38 -41.76
C SER A 2 3.43 33.59 -40.46
N GLU A 3 2.35 33.43 -39.70
CA GLU A 3 2.26 32.49 -38.58
C GLU A 3 2.42 31.06 -39.11
N GLN A 4 3.32 30.31 -38.48
CA GLN A 4 3.49 28.89 -38.71
C GLN A 4 2.48 28.10 -37.84
N LYS A 5 1.78 27.21 -38.55
CA LYS A 5 0.93 26.14 -38.03
C LYS A 5 1.75 25.11 -37.25
N SER A 6 1.33 24.79 -36.02
CA SER A 6 1.00 23.40 -35.63
C SER A 6 0.26 23.42 -34.28
N LEU A 7 -1.06 23.31 -34.32
CA LEU A 7 -1.86 22.85 -33.18
C LEU A 7 -1.79 21.33 -33.18
N GLY A 8 -0.99 20.77 -32.29
CA GLY A 8 -0.97 19.34 -31.98
C GLY A 8 -2.13 18.97 -31.07
N VAL A 9 -3.19 18.44 -31.68
CA VAL A 9 -4.21 17.61 -31.05
C VAL A 9 -3.55 16.27 -30.70
N TYR A 10 -3.02 16.10 -29.49
CA TYR A 10 -2.72 14.81 -28.88
C TYR A 10 -2.55 15.01 -27.36
N ASN A 11 -3.61 14.79 -26.58
CA ASN A 11 -3.50 14.45 -25.15
C ASN A 11 -4.82 13.89 -24.59
N HIS A 12 -5.57 13.15 -25.42
CA HIS A 12 -6.84 12.54 -25.03
C HIS A 12 -6.88 11.02 -25.24
N TYR A 13 -5.73 10.34 -25.16
CA TYR A 13 -5.64 8.87 -25.34
C TYR A 13 -4.68 8.15 -24.38
N ILE A 14 -4.32 8.77 -23.24
CA ILE A 14 -3.47 8.15 -22.20
C ILE A 14 -4.31 7.47 -21.08
N ASP A 15 -5.60 7.73 -20.98
CA ASP A 15 -6.40 7.37 -19.78
C ASP A 15 -7.17 6.03 -19.82
N LEU A 16 -6.93 5.11 -20.76
CA LEU A 16 -7.61 3.79 -20.74
C LEU A 16 -6.69 2.57 -20.81
N VAL A 17 -5.39 2.73 -21.05
CA VAL A 17 -4.41 1.62 -21.07
C VAL A 17 -3.87 1.33 -19.67
N GLU A 18 -3.75 2.35 -18.82
CA GLU A 18 -3.20 2.22 -17.46
C GLU A 18 -4.14 1.49 -16.48
N LEU A 19 -5.46 1.45 -16.74
CA LEU A 19 -6.43 0.77 -15.88
C LEU A 19 -6.40 -0.76 -16.06
N THR A 20 -6.03 -1.24 -17.24
CA THR A 20 -5.78 -2.67 -17.50
C THR A 20 -4.44 -3.11 -16.88
N GLU A 21 -3.48 -2.18 -16.80
CA GLU A 21 -2.17 -2.38 -16.16
C GLU A 21 -2.27 -2.36 -14.63
N PHE A 22 -3.25 -1.64 -14.07
CA PHE A 22 -3.58 -1.61 -12.65
C PHE A 22 -4.18 -2.92 -12.11
N TYR A 23 -5.02 -3.61 -12.88
CA TYR A 23 -5.49 -4.95 -12.53
C TYR A 23 -4.38 -6.02 -12.62
N LYS A 24 -3.44 -5.82 -13.55
CA LYS A 24 -2.17 -6.56 -13.60
C LYS A 24 -1.37 -6.32 -12.30
N ASN A 25 -1.41 -5.10 -11.75
CA ASN A 25 -0.66 -4.68 -10.57
C ASN A 25 -1.07 -5.37 -9.26
N ILE A 26 -2.23 -5.98 -9.10
CA ILE A 26 -2.60 -6.62 -7.82
C ILE A 26 -2.05 -8.03 -7.75
N CYS A 27 -2.20 -8.81 -8.83
CA CYS A 27 -1.45 -10.05 -9.02
C CYS A 27 0.07 -9.76 -9.07
N MET A 28 0.48 -8.62 -9.63
CA MET A 28 1.87 -8.13 -9.69
C MET A 28 2.36 -7.35 -8.46
N ILE A 29 1.60 -7.11 -7.38
CA ILE A 29 2.22 -6.56 -6.16
C ILE A 29 2.94 -7.68 -5.42
N GLY A 30 2.35 -8.88 -5.42
CA GLY A 30 3.04 -10.11 -5.05
C GLY A 30 4.09 -10.49 -6.10
N LEU A 31 3.67 -10.73 -7.35
CA LEU A 31 4.56 -11.18 -8.44
C LEU A 31 5.61 -10.15 -8.84
N GLY A 32 5.34 -8.86 -8.75
CA GLY A 32 6.26 -7.77 -9.09
C GLY A 32 7.21 -7.41 -7.96
N LYS A 33 6.83 -7.58 -6.69
CA LYS A 33 7.81 -7.60 -5.58
C LYS A 33 8.69 -8.84 -5.70
N LEU A 34 8.13 -10.00 -6.04
CA LEU A 34 8.89 -11.20 -6.34
C LEU A 34 9.79 -11.00 -7.57
N MET A 35 9.34 -10.33 -8.63
CA MET A 35 10.14 -9.99 -9.81
C MET A 35 11.29 -9.04 -9.46
N LYS A 36 11.06 -8.03 -8.62
CA LYS A 36 12.13 -7.16 -8.10
C LYS A 36 13.11 -7.94 -7.23
N ILE A 37 12.61 -8.79 -6.33
CA ILE A 37 13.45 -9.70 -5.52
C ILE A 37 14.24 -10.64 -6.43
N ALA A 38 13.64 -11.13 -7.51
CA ALA A 38 14.28 -12.01 -8.48
C ALA A 38 15.43 -11.30 -9.19
N VAL A 39 15.19 -10.12 -9.76
CA VAL A 39 16.22 -9.30 -10.43
C VAL A 39 17.33 -8.90 -9.47
N ILE A 40 17.02 -8.61 -8.21
CA ILE A 40 18.03 -8.28 -7.18
C ILE A 40 18.84 -9.52 -6.80
N LYS A 41 18.19 -10.67 -6.62
CA LYS A 41 18.84 -11.91 -6.15
C LYS A 41 19.63 -12.62 -7.25
N PHE A 42 19.17 -12.52 -8.49
CA PHE A 42 19.74 -13.13 -9.68
C PHE A 42 20.14 -12.03 -10.68
N SER A 43 21.01 -11.11 -10.23
CA SER A 43 21.45 -9.96 -11.02
C SER A 43 22.26 -10.33 -12.27
N ASP A 44 22.80 -11.55 -12.31
CA ASP A 44 23.62 -12.06 -13.42
C ASP A 44 22.78 -12.58 -14.61
N CYS A 45 21.46 -12.65 -14.44
CA CYS A 45 20.54 -13.04 -15.50
C CYS A 45 20.43 -11.95 -16.57
N GLN A 46 20.41 -12.38 -17.85
CA GLN A 46 20.33 -11.46 -18.98
C GLN A 46 18.95 -10.77 -19.11
N SER A 47 17.90 -11.40 -18.57
CA SER A 47 16.56 -10.83 -18.56
C SER A 47 15.86 -10.96 -17.19
N PRO A 48 14.93 -10.04 -16.85
CA PRO A 48 14.09 -10.18 -15.65
C PRO A 48 13.27 -11.46 -15.61
N SER A 49 12.86 -11.97 -16.79
CA SER A 49 12.13 -13.22 -16.89
C SER A 49 12.98 -14.40 -16.43
N ASP A 50 14.25 -14.46 -16.86
CA ASP A 50 15.18 -15.52 -16.44
C ASP A 50 15.45 -15.45 -14.93
N ALA A 51 15.64 -14.23 -14.41
CA ALA A 51 15.82 -14.01 -12.98
C ALA A 51 14.62 -14.52 -12.17
N PHE A 52 13.40 -14.29 -12.67
CA PHE A 52 12.18 -14.74 -12.03
C PHE A 52 11.99 -16.25 -12.11
N SER A 53 12.28 -16.88 -13.25
CA SER A 53 12.32 -18.34 -13.35
C SER A 53 13.30 -18.93 -12.33
N MET A 54 14.51 -18.37 -12.20
CA MET A 54 15.47 -18.79 -11.18
C MET A 54 14.98 -18.57 -9.75
N LEU A 55 14.29 -17.46 -9.46
CA LEU A 55 13.67 -17.24 -8.15
C LEU A 55 12.63 -18.30 -7.85
N LEU A 56 11.82 -18.64 -8.84
CA LEU A 56 10.76 -19.61 -8.70
C LEU A 56 11.34 -21.01 -8.46
N ASP A 57 12.23 -21.48 -9.32
CA ASP A 57 12.81 -22.82 -9.26
C ASP A 57 13.70 -23.04 -8.04
N GLN A 58 14.47 -22.02 -7.64
CA GLN A 58 15.45 -22.18 -6.55
C GLN A 58 14.92 -21.80 -5.18
N ASN A 59 13.78 -21.11 -5.09
CA ASN A 59 13.29 -20.59 -3.81
C ASN A 59 11.82 -20.87 -3.58
N LEU A 60 10.96 -20.44 -4.49
CA LEU A 60 9.51 -20.54 -4.27
C LEU A 60 9.02 -21.99 -4.40
N LEU A 61 9.54 -22.74 -5.38
CA LEU A 61 9.19 -24.13 -5.60
C LEU A 61 9.75 -25.04 -4.48
N PRO A 62 11.01 -24.93 -4.05
CA PRO A 62 11.50 -25.70 -2.90
C PRO A 62 10.82 -25.31 -1.59
N LEU A 63 10.50 -24.02 -1.40
CA LEU A 63 9.71 -23.58 -0.25
C LEU A 63 8.30 -24.19 -0.29
N TYR A 64 7.68 -24.23 -1.47
CA TYR A 64 6.40 -24.88 -1.68
C TYR A 64 6.48 -26.38 -1.38
N GLU A 65 7.45 -27.09 -1.94
CA GLU A 65 7.66 -28.52 -1.68
C GLU A 65 7.92 -28.78 -0.20
N ASN A 66 8.69 -27.93 0.47
CA ASN A 66 8.94 -28.02 1.91
C ASN A 66 7.67 -27.73 2.70
N ILE A 67 6.88 -26.72 2.35
CA ILE A 67 5.58 -26.48 3.01
C ILE A 67 4.69 -27.70 2.82
N MET A 68 4.59 -28.26 1.61
CA MET A 68 3.74 -29.43 1.37
C MET A 68 4.25 -30.71 2.04
N ARG A 69 5.57 -30.86 2.19
CA ARG A 69 6.20 -32.04 2.79
C ARG A 69 6.30 -31.96 4.31
N GLU A 70 6.56 -30.78 4.85
CA GLU A 70 6.82 -30.55 6.28
C GLU A 70 5.61 -29.98 7.02
N THR A 71 4.59 -29.50 6.30
CA THR A 71 3.34 -29.04 6.91
C THR A 71 2.18 -29.88 6.44
N ASP A 72 1.27 -30.14 7.37
CA ASP A 72 0.05 -30.87 7.09
C ASP A 72 -0.94 -30.03 6.24
N LEU A 73 -0.58 -28.86 5.71
CA LEU A 73 -1.51 -28.00 4.96
C LEU A 73 -2.08 -28.71 3.71
N GLY A 74 -1.22 -29.40 2.95
CA GLY A 74 -1.66 -30.17 1.78
C GLY A 74 -2.61 -31.29 2.17
N GLU A 75 -2.26 -32.05 3.22
CA GLU A 75 -3.09 -33.16 3.71
C GLU A 75 -4.35 -32.69 4.46
N ALA A 76 -4.32 -31.53 5.11
CA ALA A 76 -5.42 -30.99 5.90
C ALA A 76 -6.51 -30.39 5.01
N TYR A 77 -6.11 -29.63 3.97
CA TYR A 77 -7.06 -28.94 3.10
C TYR A 77 -7.30 -29.62 1.76
N PHE A 78 -6.41 -30.51 1.29
CA PHE A 78 -6.57 -31.22 0.00
C PHE A 78 -6.28 -32.74 0.06
N PRO A 79 -6.76 -33.49 1.08
CA PRO A 79 -6.45 -34.93 1.24
C PRO A 79 -6.96 -35.85 0.11
N TRP A 80 -7.83 -35.34 -0.76
CA TRP A 80 -8.39 -36.09 -1.90
C TRP A 80 -7.56 -35.98 -3.17
N GLU A 81 -6.60 -35.04 -3.26
CA GLU A 81 -5.80 -34.85 -4.48
C GLU A 81 -5.03 -36.13 -4.83
N ASN A 82 -4.55 -36.85 -3.81
CA ASN A 82 -3.85 -38.12 -3.95
C ASN A 82 -4.77 -39.36 -4.13
N LYS A 83 -6.10 -39.21 -4.09
CA LYS A 83 -7.05 -40.34 -4.15
C LYS A 83 -7.55 -40.57 -5.59
N THR A 84 -7.02 -41.60 -6.23
CA THR A 84 -7.29 -41.93 -7.64
C THR A 84 -8.69 -42.49 -7.95
N LYS A 85 -9.50 -42.89 -6.95
CA LYS A 85 -10.76 -43.65 -7.18
C LYS A 85 -12.04 -43.01 -6.61
N GLN A 86 -12.02 -41.75 -6.18
CA GLN A 86 -13.21 -41.12 -5.59
C GLN A 86 -14.19 -40.56 -6.63
N ASN A 87 -15.47 -40.52 -6.25
CA ASN A 87 -16.54 -39.91 -7.04
C ASN A 87 -16.29 -38.39 -7.17
N GLN A 88 -16.31 -37.88 -8.39
CA GLN A 88 -16.03 -36.47 -8.69
C GLN A 88 -16.90 -35.51 -7.88
N LYS A 89 -18.19 -35.81 -7.71
CA LYS A 89 -19.11 -34.96 -6.94
C LYS A 89 -18.71 -34.86 -5.46
N GLU A 90 -18.25 -35.95 -4.88
CA GLU A 90 -17.79 -35.97 -3.49
C GLU A 90 -16.50 -35.16 -3.33
N ILE A 91 -15.57 -35.29 -4.29
CA ILE A 91 -14.32 -34.50 -4.31
C ILE A 91 -14.62 -33.01 -4.37
N THR A 92 -15.54 -32.59 -5.25
CA THR A 92 -15.94 -31.19 -5.39
C THR A 92 -16.53 -30.65 -4.09
N GLN A 93 -17.43 -31.40 -3.45
CA GLN A 93 -18.03 -31.00 -2.16
C GLN A 93 -16.99 -30.91 -1.03
N GLN A 94 -16.02 -31.83 -1.00
CA GLN A 94 -14.93 -31.78 -0.02
C GLN A 94 -14.02 -30.58 -0.27
N SER A 95 -13.71 -30.28 -1.53
CA SER A 95 -12.92 -29.12 -1.93
C SER A 95 -13.58 -27.82 -1.55
N GLU A 96 -14.87 -27.69 -1.84
CA GLU A 96 -15.67 -26.54 -1.43
C GLU A 96 -15.61 -26.35 0.09
N LYS A 97 -15.88 -27.42 0.85
CA LYS A 97 -15.90 -27.35 2.31
C LYS A 97 -14.55 -26.92 2.89
N ALA A 98 -13.45 -27.49 2.43
CA ALA A 98 -12.12 -27.12 2.93
C ALA A 98 -11.72 -25.71 2.51
N LEU A 99 -12.04 -25.30 1.28
CA LEU A 99 -11.79 -23.95 0.80
C LEU A 99 -12.51 -22.92 1.68
N PHE A 100 -13.80 -23.12 1.96
CA PHE A 100 -14.55 -22.20 2.82
C PHE A 100 -14.13 -22.25 4.29
N LEU A 101 -13.59 -23.37 4.76
CA LEU A 101 -12.95 -23.44 6.08
C LEU A 101 -11.68 -22.58 6.10
N PHE A 102 -10.80 -22.74 5.11
CA PHE A 102 -9.60 -21.92 4.94
C PHE A 102 -9.94 -20.42 4.89
N LEU A 103 -10.88 -20.02 4.03
CA LEU A 103 -11.26 -18.60 3.90
C LEU A 103 -11.80 -18.01 5.20
N LYS A 104 -12.45 -18.84 6.04
CA LYS A 104 -12.93 -18.43 7.35
C LYS A 104 -11.80 -18.31 8.37
N GLU A 105 -10.90 -19.29 8.43
CA GLU A 105 -9.80 -19.32 9.41
C GLU A 105 -8.79 -18.19 9.20
N TYR A 106 -8.60 -17.75 7.96
CA TYR A 106 -7.72 -16.64 7.59
C TYR A 106 -8.44 -15.29 7.49
N ASP A 107 -9.68 -15.18 8.00
CA ASP A 107 -10.51 -13.96 7.96
C ASP A 107 -10.66 -13.35 6.54
N ILE A 108 -10.57 -14.17 5.49
CA ILE A 108 -10.79 -13.71 4.10
C ILE A 108 -12.28 -13.56 3.83
N CYS A 109 -13.09 -14.52 4.30
CA CYS A 109 -14.55 -14.48 4.22
C CYS A 109 -15.14 -14.53 5.64
N PRO A 110 -15.99 -13.57 6.05
CA PRO A 110 -16.65 -12.55 5.21
C PRO A 110 -15.94 -11.19 5.14
N ALA A 111 -14.75 -11.03 5.75
CA ALA A 111 -14.19 -9.70 5.97
C ALA A 111 -13.69 -9.00 4.69
N LEU A 112 -13.09 -9.74 3.75
CA LEU A 112 -12.57 -9.19 2.49
C LEU A 112 -13.48 -9.49 1.30
N VAL A 113 -14.11 -10.66 1.30
CA VAL A 113 -15.00 -11.10 0.22
C VAL A 113 -16.25 -11.75 0.78
N THR A 114 -17.39 -11.54 0.12
CA THR A 114 -18.64 -12.22 0.49
C THR A 114 -18.58 -13.71 0.14
N LYS A 115 -19.32 -14.53 0.91
CA LYS A 115 -19.42 -15.97 0.65
C LYS A 115 -19.93 -16.27 -0.77
N SER A 116 -20.87 -15.46 -1.28
CA SER A 116 -21.41 -15.61 -2.63
C SER A 116 -20.36 -15.38 -3.71
N THR A 117 -19.57 -14.31 -3.61
CA THR A 117 -18.49 -14.03 -4.58
C THR A 117 -17.42 -15.13 -4.54
N ALA A 118 -17.02 -15.56 -3.35
CA ALA A 118 -16.11 -16.67 -3.15
C ALA A 118 -16.63 -17.98 -3.80
N TYR A 119 -17.94 -18.25 -3.70
CA TYR A 119 -18.56 -19.46 -4.26
C TYR A 119 -18.64 -19.42 -5.78
N LEU A 120 -19.01 -18.27 -6.35
CA LEU A 120 -19.03 -18.08 -7.81
C LEU A 120 -17.64 -18.31 -8.40
N LEU A 121 -16.61 -17.70 -7.80
CA LEU A 121 -15.24 -17.87 -8.25
C LEU A 121 -14.76 -19.33 -8.18
N PHE A 122 -15.22 -20.07 -7.16
CA PHE A 122 -14.88 -21.48 -7.01
C PHE A 122 -15.48 -22.31 -8.16
N ASN A 123 -16.75 -22.09 -8.49
CA ASN A 123 -17.41 -22.76 -9.61
C ASN A 123 -16.79 -22.38 -10.94
N ASP A 124 -16.50 -21.10 -11.16
CA ASP A 124 -15.83 -20.64 -12.38
C ASP A 124 -14.50 -21.40 -12.57
N LEU A 125 -13.69 -21.53 -11.53
CA LEU A 125 -12.42 -22.25 -11.63
C LEU A 125 -12.59 -23.76 -11.80
N LEU A 126 -13.67 -24.36 -11.30
CA LEU A 126 -13.95 -25.77 -11.55
C LEU A 126 -14.23 -26.05 -13.03
N GLU A 127 -14.96 -25.14 -13.69
CA GLU A 127 -15.36 -25.26 -15.09
C GLU A 127 -14.22 -24.94 -16.06
N ILE A 128 -13.34 -24.01 -15.69
CA ILE A 128 -12.24 -23.57 -16.56
C ILE A 128 -11.08 -24.60 -16.53
N GLU A 129 -10.58 -24.95 -17.71
CA GLU A 129 -9.34 -25.73 -17.85
C GLU A 129 -8.13 -24.86 -17.49
N VAL A 130 -7.13 -25.41 -16.79
CA VAL A 130 -5.99 -24.61 -16.32
C VAL A 130 -5.26 -23.88 -17.45
N GLN A 131 -5.27 -24.45 -18.65
CA GLN A 131 -4.70 -23.85 -19.86
C GLN A 131 -5.39 -22.55 -20.28
N GLU A 132 -6.70 -22.44 -20.06
CA GLU A 132 -7.49 -21.25 -20.35
C GLU A 132 -7.27 -20.14 -19.32
N LEU A 133 -6.96 -20.50 -18.07
CA LEU A 133 -6.63 -19.53 -17.01
C LEU A 133 -5.35 -18.74 -17.31
N ILE A 134 -4.50 -19.23 -18.22
CA ILE A 134 -3.13 -18.74 -18.45
C ILE A 134 -2.96 -18.17 -19.89
N GLN A 135 -4.03 -17.93 -20.65
CA GLN A 135 -3.95 -17.49 -22.06
C GLN A 135 -3.30 -16.09 -22.32
N GLY A 136 -2.57 -15.51 -21.37
CA GLY A 136 -1.71 -14.33 -21.58
C GLY A 136 -0.26 -14.69 -21.92
N GLN A 137 0.08 -14.68 -23.22
CA GLN A 137 1.41 -14.67 -23.89
C GLN A 137 2.64 -15.47 -23.37
N ASN A 138 2.62 -16.14 -22.21
CA ASN A 138 3.76 -16.93 -21.68
C ASN A 138 3.31 -18.33 -21.21
N GLN A 139 2.54 -19.04 -22.05
CA GLN A 139 1.96 -20.34 -21.72
C GLN A 139 2.98 -21.47 -21.51
N GLN A 140 4.19 -21.35 -22.06
CA GLN A 140 5.12 -22.49 -22.13
C GLN A 140 5.75 -22.89 -20.79
N ASN A 141 5.75 -22.02 -19.78
CA ASN A 141 6.45 -22.31 -18.53
C ASN A 141 5.55 -22.83 -17.40
N LEU A 142 4.24 -22.56 -17.38
CA LEU A 142 3.46 -22.84 -16.16
C LEU A 142 3.14 -24.33 -15.96
N GLU A 143 2.97 -25.11 -17.03
CA GLU A 143 2.77 -26.56 -16.91
C GLU A 143 4.05 -27.26 -16.44
N GLU A 144 5.23 -26.79 -16.85
CA GLU A 144 6.51 -27.24 -16.29
C GLU A 144 6.70 -26.80 -14.83
N LEU A 145 6.31 -25.55 -14.53
CA LEU A 145 6.45 -24.95 -13.20
C LEU A 145 5.60 -25.62 -12.12
N LEU A 146 4.41 -26.09 -12.48
CA LEU A 146 3.42 -26.62 -11.53
C LEU A 146 3.36 -28.15 -11.52
N GLY A 147 4.23 -28.82 -12.28
CA GLY A 147 4.65 -30.20 -12.06
C GLY A 147 3.71 -31.31 -12.51
N GLU A 148 2.42 -31.05 -12.80
CA GLU A 148 1.49 -32.11 -13.21
C GLU A 148 0.46 -31.63 -14.24
N LYS A 149 0.14 -32.51 -15.21
CA LYS A 149 -0.99 -32.33 -16.11
C LYS A 149 -2.27 -32.31 -15.28
N ASN A 150 -2.98 -31.17 -15.29
CA ASN A 150 -4.26 -31.07 -14.63
C ASN A 150 -5.29 -31.95 -15.37
N ILE A 151 -5.62 -33.12 -14.80
CA ILE A 151 -6.59 -34.04 -15.41
C ILE A 151 -7.99 -33.77 -14.81
N GLY A 152 -8.77 -32.94 -15.51
CA GLY A 152 -10.23 -32.84 -15.34
C GLY A 152 -10.76 -31.71 -14.44
N GLN A 153 -12.03 -31.83 -14.05
CA GLN A 153 -12.82 -30.81 -13.31
C GLN A 153 -12.56 -30.81 -11.79
N LYS A 154 -11.36 -31.17 -11.33
CA LYS A 154 -11.04 -31.20 -9.89
C LYS A 154 -10.51 -29.85 -9.45
N PHE A 155 -10.88 -29.40 -8.26
CA PHE A 155 -10.25 -28.24 -7.62
C PHE A 155 -8.92 -28.67 -7.01
N THR A 156 -7.89 -28.65 -7.85
CA THR A 156 -6.51 -28.98 -7.49
C THR A 156 -5.86 -27.85 -6.72
N PHE A 157 -4.71 -28.11 -6.09
CA PHE A 157 -3.95 -27.05 -5.42
C PHE A 157 -3.54 -25.93 -6.38
N GLN A 158 -3.24 -26.23 -7.64
CA GLN A 158 -3.00 -25.22 -8.68
C GLN A 158 -4.21 -24.30 -8.86
N LYS A 159 -5.42 -24.85 -8.93
CA LYS A 159 -6.66 -24.06 -8.99
C LYS A 159 -6.89 -23.26 -7.72
N PHE A 160 -6.49 -23.78 -6.55
CA PHE A 160 -6.50 -23.02 -5.30
C PHE A 160 -5.56 -21.81 -5.32
N GLN A 161 -4.35 -21.94 -5.87
CA GLN A 161 -3.46 -20.79 -6.05
C GLN A 161 -4.08 -19.73 -6.97
N VAL A 162 -4.65 -20.15 -8.11
CA VAL A 162 -5.37 -19.24 -9.02
C VAL A 162 -6.57 -18.60 -8.33
N TYR A 163 -7.27 -19.35 -7.48
CA TYR A 163 -8.36 -18.86 -6.66
C TYR A 163 -7.92 -17.74 -5.73
N LEU A 164 -6.82 -17.91 -4.99
CA LEU A 164 -6.29 -16.87 -4.10
C LEU A 164 -5.86 -15.62 -4.89
N MET A 165 -5.24 -15.81 -6.06
CA MET A 165 -4.90 -14.69 -6.95
C MET A 165 -6.14 -13.92 -7.39
N LYS A 166 -7.19 -14.61 -7.86
CA LYS A 166 -8.44 -13.96 -8.28
C LYS A 166 -9.18 -13.31 -7.11
N ILE A 167 -9.23 -13.92 -5.93
CA ILE A 167 -9.77 -13.28 -4.72
C ILE A 167 -9.02 -11.99 -4.41
N SER A 168 -7.69 -12.01 -4.45
CA SER A 168 -6.89 -10.82 -4.14
C SER A 168 -7.20 -9.65 -5.09
N ALA A 169 -7.36 -9.95 -6.38
CA ALA A 169 -7.75 -8.97 -7.39
C ALA A 169 -9.14 -8.38 -7.11
N ILE A 170 -10.13 -9.21 -6.78
CA ILE A 170 -11.50 -8.76 -6.46
C ILE A 170 -11.51 -7.86 -5.21
N CYS A 171 -10.85 -8.28 -4.13
CA CYS A 171 -10.84 -7.56 -2.86
C CYS A 171 -10.22 -6.17 -3.04
N TYR A 172 -9.12 -6.10 -3.80
CA TYR A 172 -8.45 -4.84 -4.06
C TYR A 172 -9.29 -3.92 -4.96
N GLU A 173 -9.96 -4.46 -5.98
CA GLU A 173 -10.84 -3.65 -6.80
C GLU A 173 -11.97 -3.02 -5.98
N THR A 174 -12.59 -3.80 -5.10
CA THR A 174 -13.67 -3.32 -4.22
C THR A 174 -13.13 -2.22 -3.30
N LEU A 175 -11.94 -2.41 -2.73
CA LEU A 175 -11.28 -1.41 -1.91
C LEU A 175 -10.97 -0.14 -2.72
N TYR A 176 -10.50 -0.28 -3.95
CA TYR A 176 -10.19 0.84 -4.83
C TYR A 176 -11.45 1.64 -5.20
N GLN A 177 -12.54 0.97 -5.54
CA GLN A 177 -13.84 1.61 -5.81
C GLN A 177 -14.33 2.37 -4.58
N GLN A 178 -14.24 1.77 -3.39
CA GLN A 178 -14.59 2.45 -2.13
C GLN A 178 -13.73 3.70 -1.90
N ILE A 179 -12.43 3.63 -2.17
CA ILE A 179 -11.53 4.80 -2.09
C ILE A 179 -11.94 5.88 -3.10
N GLN A 180 -12.33 5.50 -4.32
CA GLN A 180 -12.78 6.45 -5.34
C GLN A 180 -14.11 7.10 -4.98
N GLU A 181 -15.08 6.34 -4.47
CA GLU A 181 -16.36 6.83 -4.00
C GLU A 181 -16.19 7.79 -2.82
N ASP A 182 -15.33 7.45 -1.86
CA ASP A 182 -14.96 8.33 -0.75
C ASP A 182 -14.32 9.63 -1.27
N CYS A 183 -13.42 9.54 -2.26
CA CYS A 183 -12.80 10.71 -2.90
C CYS A 183 -13.84 11.60 -3.60
N GLN A 184 -14.79 11.01 -4.33
CA GLN A 184 -15.83 11.75 -5.04
C GLN A 184 -16.87 12.36 -4.10
N TYR A 185 -17.24 11.64 -3.02
CA TYR A 185 -18.15 12.12 -1.99
C TYR A 185 -17.58 13.35 -1.28
N VAL A 186 -16.28 13.34 -0.94
CA VAL A 186 -15.59 14.51 -0.38
C VAL A 186 -15.64 15.70 -1.35
N GLN A 187 -15.37 15.49 -2.64
CA GLN A 187 -15.43 16.56 -3.65
C GLN A 187 -16.85 17.12 -3.85
N HIS A 188 -17.87 16.26 -3.83
CA HIS A 188 -19.26 16.67 -4.02
C HIS A 188 -19.84 17.37 -2.76
N ASN A 189 -19.41 16.96 -1.57
CA ASN A 189 -19.73 17.65 -0.33
C ASN A 189 -18.99 18.98 -0.20
N ASP A 190 -17.75 19.10 -0.66
CA ASP A 190 -17.05 20.39 -0.75
C ASP A 190 -17.73 21.36 -1.72
N ALA A 191 -18.30 20.85 -2.82
CA ALA A 191 -19.06 21.65 -3.77
C ALA A 191 -20.43 22.11 -3.22
N ASN A 192 -21.09 21.29 -2.39
CA ASN A 192 -22.38 21.60 -1.79
C ASN A 192 -22.26 22.41 -0.48
N ASN A 193 -21.23 22.18 0.34
CA ASN A 193 -20.95 22.92 1.57
C ASN A 193 -20.39 24.32 1.31
N ARG A 194 -19.87 24.60 0.10
CA ARG A 194 -19.60 25.97 -0.35
C ARG A 194 -20.86 26.78 -0.63
N LYS A 195 -22.04 26.15 -0.74
CA LYS A 195 -23.31 26.83 -1.05
C LYS A 195 -24.24 27.03 0.15
N ASN A 196 -24.08 26.29 1.25
CA ASN A 196 -24.95 26.44 2.42
C ASN A 196 -24.17 26.54 3.73
N ASN A 197 -24.27 27.73 4.33
CA ASN A 197 -23.85 28.15 5.66
C ASN A 197 -23.53 27.06 6.71
N GLN A 198 -22.23 26.92 7.00
CA GLN A 198 -21.70 26.69 8.35
C GLN A 198 -20.30 27.32 8.46
N GLN A 199 -20.20 28.63 8.22
CA GLN A 199 -18.96 29.25 7.74
C GLN A 199 -18.08 29.98 8.77
N ASN A 200 -18.41 30.03 10.07
CA ASN A 200 -17.67 30.92 10.98
C ASN A 200 -16.95 30.27 12.17
N LEU A 201 -17.08 28.95 12.41
CA LEU A 201 -16.39 28.30 13.54
C LEU A 201 -15.42 27.18 13.12
N SER A 202 -15.80 26.32 12.17
CA SER A 202 -14.91 25.29 11.60
C SER A 202 -13.79 25.90 10.76
N ALA A 203 -14.11 26.91 9.93
CA ALA A 203 -13.11 27.62 9.12
C ALA A 203 -12.07 28.37 9.97
N LEU A 204 -12.40 28.77 11.20
CA LEU A 204 -11.45 29.41 12.13
C LEU A 204 -10.55 28.38 12.81
N GLN A 205 -11.06 27.18 13.09
CA GLN A 205 -10.28 26.07 13.65
C GLN A 205 -9.36 25.41 12.61
N GLU A 206 -9.88 25.11 11.41
CA GLU A 206 -9.06 24.60 10.29
C GLU A 206 -7.96 25.60 9.91
N LYS A 207 -8.25 26.90 9.96
CA LYS A 207 -7.25 27.94 9.73
C LYS A 207 -6.17 27.95 10.81
N SER A 208 -6.51 27.68 12.07
CA SER A 208 -5.53 27.58 13.16
C SER A 208 -4.64 26.34 13.04
N GLU A 209 -5.21 25.19 12.69
CA GLU A 209 -4.46 23.93 12.56
C GLU A 209 -3.55 23.94 11.32
N SER A 210 -4.08 24.43 10.19
CA SER A 210 -3.31 24.69 8.98
C SER A 210 -2.13 25.65 9.21
N GLN A 211 -2.34 26.69 10.03
CA GLN A 211 -1.29 27.62 10.43
C GLN A 211 -0.23 26.96 11.31
N ASN A 212 -0.65 26.14 12.27
CA ASN A 212 0.27 25.41 13.15
C ASN A 212 1.13 24.42 12.36
N LEU A 213 0.53 23.67 11.43
CA LEU A 213 1.26 22.76 10.55
C LEU A 213 2.25 23.48 9.65
N THR A 214 1.82 24.57 9.00
CA THR A 214 2.71 25.37 8.13
C THR A 214 3.87 25.94 8.93
N LYS A 215 3.59 26.43 10.14
CA LYS A 215 4.61 26.96 11.05
C LYS A 215 5.59 25.86 11.46
N PHE A 216 5.11 24.69 11.87
CA PHE A 216 5.95 23.54 12.17
C PHE A 216 6.85 23.18 10.98
N ALA A 217 6.27 23.00 9.80
CA ALA A 217 7.02 22.60 8.60
C ALA A 217 8.06 23.64 8.20
N LYS A 218 7.79 24.92 8.45
CA LYS A 218 8.76 26.01 8.25
C LYS A 218 9.87 26.00 9.30
N ASP A 219 9.51 25.92 10.57
CA ASP A 219 10.46 25.93 11.70
C ASP A 219 11.44 24.74 11.59
N PHE A 220 10.97 23.60 11.08
CA PHE A 220 11.76 22.39 10.87
C PHE A 220 12.43 22.26 9.49
N GLY A 221 12.36 23.27 8.62
CA GLY A 221 13.00 23.24 7.30
C GLY A 221 12.41 22.21 6.32
N ILE A 222 11.17 21.77 6.54
CA ILE A 222 10.43 20.88 5.62
C ILE A 222 9.84 21.70 4.46
N PHE A 223 9.28 22.87 4.79
CA PHE A 223 8.73 23.80 3.81
C PHE A 223 9.51 25.12 3.87
N PRO A 224 9.91 25.72 2.72
CA PRO A 224 9.72 25.26 1.34
C PRO A 224 10.80 24.30 0.82
N GLU A 225 11.81 23.99 1.63
CA GLU A 225 13.07 23.38 1.17
C GLU A 225 12.92 21.94 0.67
N ILE A 226 12.05 21.16 1.30
CA ILE A 226 11.91 19.71 1.04
C ILE A 226 10.60 19.46 0.26
N VAL A 227 9.50 20.04 0.72
CA VAL A 227 8.17 19.87 0.14
C VAL A 227 7.49 21.22 -0.02
N ALA A 228 6.95 21.47 -1.20
CA ALA A 228 6.15 22.67 -1.47
C ALA A 228 4.88 22.69 -0.60
N LYS A 229 4.42 23.89 -0.20
CA LYS A 229 3.26 24.07 0.70
C LYS A 229 2.03 23.31 0.22
N SER A 230 1.67 23.43 -1.05
CA SER A 230 0.49 22.76 -1.63
C SER A 230 0.54 21.24 -1.48
N LYS A 231 1.72 20.66 -1.68
CA LYS A 231 1.95 19.21 -1.58
C LYS A 231 1.91 18.73 -0.13
N LEU A 232 2.50 19.49 0.80
CA LEU A 232 2.39 19.25 2.24
C LEU A 232 0.91 19.21 2.66
N PHE A 233 0.12 20.21 2.26
CA PHE A 233 -1.32 20.23 2.56
C PHE A 233 -2.06 19.04 1.98
N LYS A 234 -1.76 18.67 0.72
CA LYS A 234 -2.37 17.51 0.06
C LYS A 234 -2.10 16.22 0.84
N ILE A 235 -0.83 15.98 1.23
CA ILE A 235 -0.43 14.82 2.04
C ILE A 235 -1.27 14.75 3.32
N PHE A 236 -1.32 15.84 4.07
CA PHE A 236 -2.04 15.89 5.34
C PHE A 236 -3.55 15.73 5.19
N SER A 237 -4.18 16.39 4.21
CA SER A 237 -5.61 16.25 3.96
C SER A 237 -5.99 14.83 3.54
N THR A 238 -5.16 14.19 2.71
CA THR A 238 -5.38 12.81 2.27
C THR A 238 -5.30 11.84 3.45
N LEU A 239 -4.26 11.96 4.26
CA LEU A 239 -4.09 11.12 5.44
C LEU A 239 -5.25 11.29 6.44
N ALA A 240 -5.62 12.53 6.76
CA ALA A 240 -6.74 12.82 7.66
C ALA A 240 -8.06 12.22 7.14
N SER A 241 -8.31 12.28 5.83
CA SER A 241 -9.50 11.67 5.21
C SER A 241 -9.51 10.15 5.38
N ILE A 242 -8.39 9.47 5.12
CA ILE A 242 -8.27 8.01 5.21
C ILE A 242 -8.52 7.51 6.65
N TYR A 243 -7.97 8.22 7.64
CA TYR A 243 -8.15 7.85 9.05
C TYR A 243 -9.60 8.04 9.50
N LYS A 244 -10.26 9.14 9.10
CA LYS A 244 -11.69 9.35 9.37
C LYS A 244 -12.55 8.21 8.82
N SER A 245 -12.31 7.76 7.59
CA SER A 245 -13.04 6.63 7.00
C SER A 245 -12.80 5.32 7.76
N THR A 246 -11.55 5.07 8.19
CA THR A 246 -11.18 3.82 8.86
C THR A 246 -11.82 3.68 10.25
N ASP A 247 -11.91 4.77 11.02
CA ASP A 247 -12.49 4.73 12.35
C ASP A 247 -14.01 4.59 12.34
N VAL A 248 -14.69 5.18 11.35
CA VAL A 248 -16.13 4.98 11.15
C VAL A 248 -16.46 3.50 10.92
N ASN A 249 -15.69 2.81 10.07
CA ASN A 249 -15.88 1.39 9.78
C ASN A 249 -15.66 0.50 11.02
N LYS A 250 -14.72 0.84 11.90
CA LYS A 250 -14.51 0.11 13.17
C LYS A 250 -15.67 0.29 14.16
N LEU A 251 -16.35 1.43 14.12
CA LEU A 251 -17.47 1.76 15.00
C LEU A 251 -18.79 1.14 14.53
N GLU A 252 -19.04 1.08 13.23
CA GLU A 252 -20.23 0.44 12.67
C GLU A 252 -20.25 -1.08 12.94
N ASN A 253 -19.09 -1.73 12.85
CA ASN A 253 -18.95 -3.15 13.17
C ASN A 253 -19.18 -3.47 14.67
N LYS A 254 -19.10 -2.47 15.57
CA LYS A 254 -19.36 -2.65 17.01
C LYS A 254 -20.77 -2.26 17.45
N LYS A 255 -21.50 -1.47 16.65
CA LYS A 255 -22.84 -0.97 17.02
C LYS A 255 -23.99 -1.95 16.75
N SER A 256 -23.72 -3.13 16.16
CA SER A 256 -24.73 -4.15 15.88
C SER A 256 -25.22 -4.95 17.10
N VAL A 257 -24.71 -4.71 18.32
CA VAL A 257 -25.02 -5.61 19.47
C VAL A 257 -25.89 -5.00 20.59
N ILE A 258 -26.01 -3.69 20.82
CA ILE A 258 -26.85 -3.20 21.94
C ILE A 258 -27.61 -1.92 21.59
N MET A 259 -28.92 -2.07 21.37
CA MET A 259 -29.87 -0.97 21.37
C MET A 259 -29.98 -0.36 22.78
N ASN A 260 -29.51 0.88 22.94
CA ASN A 260 -30.10 1.80 23.91
C ASN A 260 -30.00 3.23 23.37
N LYS A 261 -31.03 3.62 22.63
CA LYS A 261 -31.27 4.99 22.16
C LYS A 261 -31.68 5.80 23.39
N ASN A 262 -30.87 6.79 23.82
CA ASN A 262 -31.34 8.05 24.45
C ASN A 262 -30.23 8.95 25.07
N LYS A 263 -28.94 8.81 24.76
CA LYS A 263 -27.90 9.69 25.35
C LYS A 263 -26.78 10.23 24.45
N GLN A 264 -26.94 10.24 23.12
CA GLN A 264 -25.89 10.68 22.18
C GLN A 264 -26.19 12.04 21.52
N LYS A 265 -26.13 13.15 22.28
CA LYS A 265 -26.17 14.50 21.70
C LYS A 265 -25.05 15.45 22.17
N GLN A 266 -24.03 14.98 22.89
CA GLN A 266 -22.98 15.87 23.42
C GLN A 266 -21.51 15.56 23.04
N ASP A 267 -21.20 14.44 22.37
CA ASP A 267 -19.79 14.06 22.11
C ASP A 267 -19.30 14.23 20.64
N GLN A 268 -20.09 14.86 19.76
CA GLN A 268 -19.69 15.08 18.36
C GLN A 268 -18.65 16.22 18.17
N ASN A 269 -18.19 16.85 19.25
CA ASN A 269 -17.11 17.84 19.21
C ASN A 269 -15.72 17.23 19.43
N ASN A 270 -15.55 15.91 19.31
CA ASN A 270 -14.22 15.29 19.28
C ASN A 270 -13.52 15.56 17.94
N LYS A 271 -13.07 16.81 17.86
CA LYS A 271 -11.89 17.38 17.22
C LYS A 271 -11.16 16.51 16.20
N ASP A 272 -11.03 17.08 15.00
CA ASP A 272 -10.07 16.77 13.94
C ASP A 272 -8.61 17.03 14.38
N VAL A 273 -8.23 16.60 15.59
CA VAL A 273 -6.85 16.71 16.04
C VAL A 273 -6.06 15.62 15.31
N ILE A 274 -5.09 16.07 14.50
CA ILE A 274 -4.05 15.22 13.93
C ILE A 274 -3.41 14.44 15.08
N ASP A 275 -3.61 13.12 15.08
CA ASP A 275 -2.96 12.27 16.05
C ASP A 275 -1.45 12.13 15.77
N GLN A 276 -0.73 11.59 16.74
CA GLN A 276 0.72 11.41 16.63
C GLN A 276 1.11 10.46 15.48
N HIS A 277 0.29 9.45 15.18
CA HIS A 277 0.59 8.46 14.15
C HIS A 277 0.46 9.08 12.75
N LEU A 278 -0.64 9.79 12.51
CA LEU A 278 -0.93 10.54 11.29
C LEU A 278 0.18 11.54 10.99
N PHE A 279 0.64 12.23 12.04
CA PHE A 279 1.72 13.20 11.91
C PHE A 279 3.04 12.54 11.49
N VAL A 280 3.40 11.41 12.12
CA VAL A 280 4.61 10.66 11.77
C VAL A 280 4.52 10.11 10.34
N GLU A 281 3.38 9.57 9.93
CA GLU A 281 3.15 9.11 8.56
C GLU A 281 3.28 10.24 7.54
N ALA A 282 2.74 11.42 7.84
CA ALA A 282 2.87 12.58 6.97
C ALA A 282 4.33 13.01 6.79
N LEU A 283 5.15 12.94 7.84
CA LEU A 283 6.59 13.20 7.75
C LEU A 283 7.30 12.16 6.87
N VAL A 284 6.94 10.88 7.00
CA VAL A 284 7.47 9.82 6.14
C VAL A 284 7.12 10.09 4.67
N LEU A 285 5.86 10.43 4.37
CA LEU A 285 5.46 10.79 3.02
C LEU A 285 6.22 12.03 2.49
N CYS A 286 6.45 13.03 3.34
CA CYS A 286 7.29 14.17 2.96
C CYS A 286 8.73 13.77 2.61
N ALA A 287 9.31 12.80 3.32
CA ALA A 287 10.65 12.28 3.02
C ALA A 287 10.70 11.55 1.68
N LEU A 288 9.66 10.78 1.35
CA LEU A 288 9.62 10.02 0.10
C LEU A 288 9.49 10.92 -1.14
N GLU A 289 8.98 12.13 -0.96
CA GLU A 289 8.73 13.10 -2.03
C GLU A 289 9.94 13.96 -2.39
N ILE A 290 11.08 13.73 -1.74
CA ILE A 290 12.33 14.43 -2.01
C ILE A 290 12.85 14.00 -3.39
N PRO A 291 13.00 14.93 -4.35
CA PRO A 291 13.54 14.61 -5.66
C PRO A 291 15.06 14.36 -5.57
N PHE A 292 15.54 13.35 -6.28
CA PHE A 292 16.97 13.06 -6.44
C PHE A 292 17.35 13.04 -7.92
N GLU A 293 18.47 13.69 -8.26
CA GLU A 293 18.99 13.73 -9.63
C GLU A 293 19.67 12.40 -9.98
N LYS A 294 18.86 11.51 -10.59
CA LYS A 294 19.09 10.37 -11.48
C LYS A 294 20.34 9.46 -11.49
N GLU A 295 21.41 9.67 -10.73
CA GLU A 295 22.54 8.72 -10.78
C GLU A 295 22.44 7.59 -9.75
N GLN A 296 21.93 7.86 -8.55
CA GLN A 296 21.59 6.83 -7.55
C GLN A 296 20.40 7.30 -6.71
N GLU A 297 19.24 6.67 -6.89
CA GLU A 297 18.08 6.97 -6.04
C GLU A 297 18.32 6.36 -4.64
N PRO A 298 18.33 7.18 -3.57
CA PRO A 298 18.48 6.66 -2.23
C PRO A 298 17.29 5.79 -1.86
N SER A 299 17.55 4.77 -1.03
CA SER A 299 16.51 3.95 -0.43
C SER A 299 15.56 4.80 0.41
N ASN A 300 14.33 4.32 0.61
CA ASN A 300 13.34 5.01 1.44
C ASN A 300 13.84 5.32 2.86
N VAL A 301 14.65 4.43 3.45
CA VAL A 301 15.26 4.63 4.77
C VAL A 301 16.26 5.78 4.75
N GLU A 302 17.08 5.88 3.69
CA GLU A 302 18.01 7.00 3.51
C GLU A 302 17.28 8.33 3.33
N LYS A 303 16.17 8.35 2.56
CA LYS A 303 15.32 9.55 2.42
C LYS A 303 14.75 10.00 3.77
N ILE A 304 14.27 9.07 4.60
CA ILE A 304 13.77 9.37 5.95
C ILE A 304 14.90 9.87 6.86
N CYS A 305 16.06 9.21 6.86
CA CYS A 305 17.22 9.65 7.64
C CYS A 305 17.68 11.06 7.24
N TYR A 306 17.64 11.36 5.94
CA TYR A 306 17.95 12.68 5.41
C TYR A 306 16.96 13.74 5.89
N LEU A 307 15.64 13.50 5.82
CA LEU A 307 14.64 14.41 6.36
C LEU A 307 14.87 14.67 7.85
N MET A 308 15.09 13.61 8.64
CA MET A 308 15.32 13.71 10.08
C MET A 308 16.60 14.50 10.39
N GLU A 309 17.64 14.36 9.56
CA GLU A 309 18.87 15.12 9.69
C GLU A 309 18.65 16.61 9.40
N ARG A 310 17.91 16.95 8.35
CA ARG A 310 17.49 18.33 8.06
C ARG A 310 16.68 18.93 9.20
N MET A 311 15.71 18.19 9.73
CA MET A 311 14.91 18.60 10.88
C MET A 311 15.77 18.83 12.12
N ASN A 312 16.77 17.98 12.37
CA ASN A 312 17.69 18.13 13.51
C ASN A 312 18.62 19.35 13.38
N GLN A 313 19.00 19.71 12.14
CA GLN A 313 19.82 20.88 11.83
C GLN A 313 19.03 22.20 11.80
N SER A 314 17.70 22.13 11.67
CA SER A 314 16.81 23.29 11.64
C SER A 314 16.76 24.06 12.98
N ASP A 315 16.18 25.26 12.96
CA ASP A 315 15.90 26.01 14.19
C ASP A 315 14.71 25.46 14.99
N GLY A 316 13.93 24.54 14.41
CA GLY A 316 12.75 23.93 15.04
C GLY A 316 13.07 23.27 16.37
N THR A 317 14.20 22.55 16.46
CA THR A 317 14.66 21.92 17.72
C THR A 317 14.93 22.97 18.80
N LYS A 318 15.57 24.09 18.45
CA LYS A 318 15.84 25.20 19.38
C LYS A 318 14.57 25.92 19.81
N ILE A 319 13.60 26.07 18.90
CA ILE A 319 12.29 26.66 19.20
C ILE A 319 11.53 25.81 20.21
N VAL A 320 11.48 24.49 20.00
CA VAL A 320 10.84 23.55 20.93
C VAL A 320 11.52 23.53 22.29
N GLN A 321 12.86 23.53 22.36
CA GLN A 321 13.60 23.61 23.62
C GLN A 321 13.25 24.87 24.42
N LYS A 322 13.21 26.03 23.75
CA LYS A 322 12.82 27.30 24.39
C LYS A 322 11.39 27.27 24.90
N GLN A 323 10.46 26.69 24.14
CA GLN A 323 9.05 26.55 24.55
C GLN A 323 8.89 25.64 25.78
N ASN A 324 9.77 24.65 25.91
CA ASN A 324 9.83 23.76 27.09
C ASN A 324 10.58 24.38 28.29
N GLY A 325 10.93 25.67 28.24
CA GLY A 325 11.61 26.35 29.35
C GLY A 325 13.09 25.97 29.52
N GLN A 326 13.67 25.24 28.56
CA GLN A 326 15.10 24.96 28.56
C GLN A 326 15.86 26.21 28.08
N ASN A 327 16.36 26.97 29.05
CA ASN A 327 17.19 28.14 28.79
C ASN A 327 18.56 27.71 28.23
N ARG A 328 19.18 28.62 27.47
CA ARG A 328 20.42 28.46 26.65
C ARG A 328 21.63 27.80 27.31
N ASN A 329 21.60 27.53 28.62
CA ASN A 329 22.69 26.93 29.38
C ASN A 329 22.54 25.42 29.61
N SER A 330 21.41 24.79 29.23
CA SER A 330 21.34 23.32 29.27
C SER A 330 22.10 22.74 28.07
N SER A 331 23.24 22.10 28.33
CA SER A 331 24.09 21.45 27.31
C SER A 331 23.42 20.25 26.59
N TYR A 332 22.12 20.05 26.78
CA TYR A 332 21.34 19.00 26.14
C TYR A 332 20.80 19.52 24.81
N ASN A 333 21.57 19.34 23.74
CA ASN A 333 21.01 19.41 22.40
C ASN A 333 20.08 18.21 22.20
N MET A 334 18.82 18.46 21.84
CA MET A 334 17.89 17.41 21.42
C MET A 334 18.46 16.75 20.18
N ASP A 335 19.01 15.55 20.32
CA ASP A 335 19.53 14.76 19.21
C ASP A 335 18.42 13.84 18.68
N LEU A 336 17.63 14.35 17.72
CA LEU A 336 16.57 13.56 17.06
C LEU A 336 17.13 12.31 16.36
N LEU A 337 18.43 12.32 16.07
CA LEU A 337 19.10 11.28 15.31
C LEU A 337 19.70 10.17 16.18
N HIS A 338 19.65 10.26 17.52
CA HIS A 338 20.36 9.32 18.39
C HIS A 338 20.01 7.84 18.09
N GLN A 339 18.72 7.53 18.01
CA GLN A 339 18.25 6.17 17.71
C GLN A 339 18.54 5.77 16.25
N LEU A 340 18.38 6.70 15.30
CA LEU A 340 18.64 6.43 13.89
C LEU A 340 20.12 6.15 13.60
N ARG A 341 21.04 6.90 14.23
CA ARG A 341 22.49 6.65 14.13
C ARG A 341 22.90 5.31 14.71
N LYS A 342 22.24 4.89 15.80
CA LYS A 342 22.45 3.57 16.41
C LYS A 342 21.96 2.44 15.50
N GLN A 343 20.80 2.63 14.85
CA GLN A 343 20.18 1.60 14.03
C GLN A 343 20.74 1.53 12.60
N TYR A 344 21.13 2.67 12.02
CA TYR A 344 21.59 2.79 10.64
C TYR A 344 22.95 3.51 10.53
N PRO A 345 24.00 3.05 11.23
CA PRO A 345 25.30 3.71 11.28
C PRO A 345 25.88 4.00 9.89
N GLN A 346 25.75 3.06 8.95
CA GLN A 346 26.27 3.16 7.59
C GLN A 346 25.73 4.36 6.80
N ILE A 347 24.49 4.79 7.08
CA ILE A 347 23.89 5.95 6.41
C ILE A 347 24.57 7.25 6.87
N PHE A 348 24.87 7.35 8.17
CA PHE A 348 25.44 8.57 8.75
C PHE A 348 26.97 8.66 8.60
N TYR A 349 27.69 7.53 8.60
CA TYR A 349 29.15 7.53 8.43
C TYR A 349 29.58 7.90 7.01
N ASN A 350 28.83 7.46 6.00
CA ASN A 350 29.14 7.75 4.59
C ASN A 350 28.89 9.23 4.22
N ASN A 351 27.98 9.91 4.93
CA ASN A 351 27.64 11.30 4.65
C ASN A 351 28.67 12.31 5.16
N LEU A 352 29.49 11.98 6.15
CA LEU A 352 30.57 12.85 6.65
C LEU A 352 31.61 13.18 5.56
N GLY A 353 31.79 12.30 4.56
CA GLY A 353 32.62 12.57 3.38
C GLY A 353 31.88 13.32 2.26
N ARG A 354 30.54 13.26 2.21
CA ARG A 354 29.70 13.81 1.12
C ARG A 354 29.13 15.20 1.38
N GLN A 355 29.26 15.76 2.59
CA GLN A 355 28.75 17.11 2.91
C GLN A 355 29.31 18.23 2.00
N ASN A 356 30.42 17.99 1.28
CA ASN A 356 30.96 18.92 0.29
C ASN A 356 30.54 18.63 -1.16
N GLN A 357 29.90 17.49 -1.46
CA GLN A 357 29.52 17.10 -2.83
C GLN A 357 28.01 17.01 -3.06
N CYS A 358 27.21 16.76 -2.02
CA CYS A 358 25.76 16.93 -2.10
C CYS A 358 25.39 18.40 -1.82
N GLN A 359 25.97 19.35 -2.57
CA GLN A 359 25.27 20.59 -2.81
C GLN A 359 24.10 20.24 -3.71
N PHE A 360 22.97 19.87 -3.09
CA PHE A 360 21.70 19.77 -3.78
C PHE A 360 21.46 21.15 -4.39
N ASN A 361 21.66 21.27 -5.71
CA ASN A 361 21.20 22.41 -6.46
C ASN A 361 19.67 22.33 -6.48
N ILE A 362 19.05 22.71 -5.38
CA ILE A 362 17.64 23.06 -5.35
C ILE A 362 17.57 24.35 -6.16
N ASN A 363 17.36 24.21 -7.47
CA ASN A 363 16.96 25.34 -8.31
C ASN A 363 15.59 25.80 -7.77
N VAL A 364 15.61 26.86 -6.96
CA VAL A 364 14.42 27.53 -6.43
C VAL A 364 13.71 28.29 -7.55
#